data_AF-A0A7H8M2M8-F1
#
_entry.id   AF-A0A7H8M2M8-F1
#
_cell.length_a   1.000
_cell.length_b   1.000
_cell.length_c   1.000
_cell.angle_alpha   90.00
_cell.angle_beta   90.00
_cell.angle_gamma   90.00
#
_symmetry.space_group_name_H-M   'P 1'
#
loop_
_entity.id
_entity.type
_entity.pdbx_description
1 polymer ?
#
loop_
_entity_poly.entity_id
_entity_poly.type
_entity_poly.pdbx_seq_one_letter_code
_entity_poly.pdbx_strand_id
1 'polypeptide(L)' 'MDDTGPQEDPMATVISRSAEELKQERQHLLRRAGLSEHELRDRAQTYQLTAEQMDILDAINNIDYLLND' A
#
# COMPACT_ATOMS: atom_id res chain seq x y z
N MET A 1 -40.71 -6.69 18.93
CA MET A 1 -40.15 -5.58 18.15
C MET A 1 -38.84 -5.28 18.83
N ASP A 2 -37.83 -6.04 18.43
CA ASP A 2 -36.48 -5.97 18.94
C ASP A 2 -35.84 -4.70 18.41
N ASP A 3 -35.95 -3.63 19.19
CA ASP A 3 -35.19 -2.41 19.01
C ASP A 3 -33.81 -2.67 19.62
N THR A 4 -32.91 -3.20 18.81
CA THR A 4 -31.49 -3.32 19.16
C THR A 4 -30.69 -2.92 17.95
N GLY A 5 -30.11 -1.72 17.99
CA GLY A 5 -29.07 -1.33 17.07
C GLY A 5 -28.93 0.18 16.90
N PRO A 6 -28.36 0.87 17.89
CA PRO A 6 -27.26 1.75 17.53
C PRO A 6 -26.05 1.35 18.34
N GLN A 7 -25.14 0.61 17.70
CA GLN A 7 -23.75 0.61 18.12
C GLN A 7 -22.98 1.28 17.00
N GLU A 8 -22.98 2.61 17.06
CA GLU A 8 -21.94 3.39 16.41
C GLU A 8 -20.64 3.01 17.10
N ASP A 9 -19.78 2.24 16.43
CA ASP A 9 -18.47 1.92 16.94
C ASP A 9 -17.65 3.22 17.11
N PRO A 10 -17.26 3.58 18.34
CA PRO A 10 -16.56 4.82 18.61
C PRO A 10 -15.09 4.66 18.21
N MET A 11 -14.62 5.48 17.28
CA MET A 11 -13.21 5.82 17.12
C MET A 11 -12.20 4.67 17.31
N ALA A 12 -12.19 3.72 16.37
CA ALA A 12 -10.91 3.12 15.99
C ALA A 12 -10.29 4.01 14.91
N THR A 13 -9.79 5.19 15.28
CA THR A 13 -8.81 5.94 14.47
C THR A 13 -7.47 5.22 14.49
N VAL A 14 -7.50 3.91 14.24
CA VAL A 14 -6.35 3.17 13.76
C VAL A 14 -6.49 3.31 12.26
N ILE A 15 -5.53 3.95 11.61
CA ILE A 15 -5.45 3.98 10.15
C ILE A 15 -5.08 2.56 9.70
N SER A 16 -5.95 1.58 9.95
CA SER A 16 -5.91 0.29 9.29
C SER A 16 -6.47 0.57 7.91
N ARG A 17 -5.59 1.01 6.99
CA ARG A 17 -5.93 0.91 5.57
C ARG A 17 -6.37 -0.53 5.34
N SER A 18 -7.55 -0.73 4.81
CA SER A 18 -8.04 -2.07 4.50
C SER A 18 -7.07 -2.75 3.53
N ALA A 19 -7.00 -4.08 3.56
CA ALA A 19 -6.16 -4.83 2.62
C ALA A 19 -6.49 -4.52 1.15
N GLU A 20 -7.74 -4.16 0.86
CA GLU A 20 -8.19 -3.70 -0.46
C GLU A 20 -7.57 -2.34 -0.83
N GLU A 21 -7.62 -1.36 0.08
CA GLU A 21 -6.99 -0.04 -0.12
C GLU A 21 -5.48 -0.14 -0.32
N LEU A 22 -4.81 -1.01 0.45
CA LEU A 22 -3.38 -1.29 0.30
C LEU A 22 -3.05 -1.85 -1.09
N LYS A 23 -3.86 -2.81 -1.57
CA LYS A 23 -3.70 -3.35 -2.94
C LYS A 23 -3.93 -2.30 -4.02
N GLN A 24 -4.93 -1.43 -3.84
CA GLN A 24 -5.21 -0.33 -4.77
C GLN A 24 -4.08 0.70 -4.81
N GLU A 25 -3.56 1.08 -3.65
CA GLU A 25 -2.42 1.99 -3.51
C GLU A 25 -1.19 1.41 -4.21
N ARG A 26 -0.89 0.13 -3.97
CA ARG A 26 0.22 -0.57 -4.62
C ARG A 26 0.10 -0.53 -6.15
N GLN A 27 -1.10 -0.75 -6.70
CA GLN A 27 -1.32 -0.62 -8.14
C GLN A 27 -1.15 0.81 -8.64
N HIS A 28 -1.58 1.81 -7.86
CA HIS A 28 -1.40 3.21 -8.21
C HIS A 28 0.09 3.60 -8.26
N LEU A 29 0.86 3.17 -7.26
CA LEU A 29 2.31 3.38 -7.19
C LEU A 29 3.05 2.75 -8.39
N LEU A 30 2.70 1.52 -8.76
CA LEU A 30 3.27 0.86 -9.93
C LEU A 30 2.95 1.60 -11.24
N ARG A 31 1.70 2.10 -11.38
CA ARG A 31 1.34 2.94 -12.54
C ARG A 31 2.13 4.23 -12.58
N ARG A 32 2.36 4.87 -11.42
CA ARG A 32 3.14 6.11 -11.32
C ARG A 32 4.62 5.90 -11.63
N ALA A 33 5.19 4.78 -11.20
CA ALA A 33 6.57 4.42 -11.52
C ALA A 33 6.80 4.16 -13.02
N GLY A 34 5.73 3.80 -13.76
CA GLY A 34 5.81 3.43 -15.17
C GLY A 34 6.57 2.13 -15.42
N LEU A 35 6.80 1.34 -14.37
CA LEU A 35 7.57 0.10 -14.38
C LEU A 35 6.80 -0.97 -13.59
N SER A 36 7.05 -2.22 -13.93
CA SER A 36 6.62 -3.34 -13.09
C SER A 36 7.43 -3.38 -11.79
N GLU A 37 6.89 -4.03 -10.76
CA GLU A 37 7.59 -4.23 -9.49
C GLU A 37 8.93 -4.96 -9.70
N HIS A 38 8.94 -5.97 -10.57
CA HIS A 38 10.15 -6.72 -10.89
C HIS A 38 11.23 -5.79 -11.48
N GLU A 39 10.87 -4.93 -12.43
CA GLU A 39 11.80 -3.94 -13.00
C GLU A 39 12.26 -2.90 -11.97
N LEU A 40 11.40 -2.47 -11.06
CA LEU A 40 11.80 -1.59 -9.96
C LEU A 40 12.86 -2.27 -9.07
N ARG A 41 12.62 -3.52 -8.67
CA ARG A 41 13.56 -4.29 -7.83
C ARG A 41 14.89 -4.55 -8.55
N ASP A 42 14.85 -4.92 -9.83
CA ASP A 42 16.04 -5.16 -10.65
C ASP A 42 16.88 -3.87 -10.79
N ARG A 43 16.23 -2.75 -11.12
CA ARG A 43 16.91 -1.45 -11.23
C ARG A 43 17.39 -0.89 -9.90
N ALA A 44 16.77 -1.25 -8.78
CA ALA A 44 17.26 -0.90 -7.46
C ALA A 44 18.62 -1.55 -7.17
N GLN A 45 18.82 -2.80 -7.61
CA GLN A 45 20.08 -3.52 -7.45
C GLN A 45 21.22 -2.91 -8.28
N THR A 46 20.88 -2.28 -9.42
CA THR A 46 21.85 -1.64 -10.32
C THR A 46 21.99 -0.13 -10.10
N TYR A 47 21.36 0.45 -9.07
CA TYR A 47 21.31 1.89 -8.79
C TYR A 47 20.79 2.74 -9.97
N GLN A 48 19.89 2.18 -10.78
CA GLN A 48 19.32 2.83 -11.96
C GLN A 48 17.96 3.49 -11.71
N LEU A 49 17.46 3.47 -10.47
CA LEU A 49 16.21 4.14 -10.11
C LEU A 49 16.40 5.64 -9.95
N THR A 50 15.39 6.40 -10.37
CA THR A 50 15.26 7.80 -9.95
C THR A 50 14.90 7.87 -8.47
N ALA A 51 15.13 9.02 -7.83
CA ALA A 51 14.72 9.22 -6.43
C ALA A 51 13.23 8.94 -6.21
N GLU A 52 12.36 9.40 -7.12
CA GLU A 52 10.91 9.12 -7.05
C GLU A 52 10.60 7.62 -7.16
N GLN A 53 11.29 6.89 -8.04
CA GLN A 53 11.09 5.45 -8.16
C GLN A 53 11.60 4.68 -6.94
N MET A 54 12.65 5.18 -6.28
CA MET A 54 13.16 4.62 -5.04
C MET A 54 12.15 4.80 -3.90
N ASP A 55 11.59 6.00 -3.74
CA ASP A 55 10.50 6.26 -2.79
C ASP A 55 9.28 5.38 -3.05
N ILE A 56 8.92 5.18 -4.33
CA ILE A 56 7.83 4.28 -4.72
C ILE A 56 8.12 2.84 -4.33
N LEU A 57 9.34 2.35 -4.58
CA LEU A 57 9.73 0.98 -4.23
C LEU A 57 9.68 0.75 -2.71
N ASP A 58 10.13 1.72 -1.91
CA ASP A 58 10.05 1.64 -0.45
C ASP A 58 8.61 1.64 0.04
N ALA A 59 7.74 2.47 -0.56
CA ALA A 59 6.31 2.46 -0.25
C ALA A 59 5.65 1.11 -0.59
N ILE A 60 6.00 0.49 -1.73
CA ILE A 60 5.51 -0.85 -2.10
C ILE A 60 5.99 -1.89 -1.09
N ASN A 61 7.26 -1.87 -0.68
CA ASN A 61 7.79 -2.80 0.32
C ASN A 61 7.06 -2.68 1.67
N ASN A 62 6.74 -1.45 2.10
CA ASN A 62 5.95 -1.22 3.30
C ASN A 62 4.51 -1.77 3.17
N ILE A 63 3.87 -1.55 2.03
CA ILE A 63 2.54 -2.10 1.76
C ILE A 63 2.56 -3.64 1.78
N ASP A 64 3.55 -4.25 1.13
CA ASP A 64 3.69 -5.71 1.10
C ASP A 64 3.94 -6.28 2.50
N TYR A 65 4.69 -5.58 3.36
CA TYR A 65 4.85 -5.94 4.77
C TYR A 65 3.51 -5.90 5.53
N LEU A 66 2.72 -4.84 5.34
CA LEU A 66 1.40 -4.69 5.99
C LEU A 66 0.35 -5.69 5.49
N LEU A 67 0.52 -6.24 4.27
CA LEU A 67 -0.40 -7.23 3.69
C LEU A 67 -0.07 -8.68 4.06
N ASN A 68 1.12 -8.95 4.59
CA ASN A 68 1.59 -10.29 4.95
C ASN A 68 1.45 -10.61 6.45
N ASP A 69 0.82 -9.72 7.23
CA ASP A 69 0.50 -9.87 8.66
C ASP A 69 -0.91 -10.44 8.89
#